data_AF-A0A1J5NHI8-F1
#
_entry.id   AF-A0A1J5NHI8-F1
#
_cell.length_a   1.000
_cell.length_b   1.000
_cell.length_c   1.000
_cell.angle_alpha   90.00
_cell.angle_beta   90.00
_cell.angle_gamma   90.00
#
_symmetry.space_group_name_H-M   'P 1'
#
loop_
_entity.id
_entity.type
_entity.pdbx_description
1 polymer ?
#
loop_
_entity_poly.entity_id
_entity_poly.type
_entity_poly.pdbx_seq_one_letter_code
_entity_poly.pdbx_strand_id
1 'polypeptide(L)'
;MPRWKSWVVVLAILMTVVLFAQPALAAPKLVVSIGGNTVNTKDAKLVSSKTVTLSVYDSNGEAPSVNITVNNKKVAAKSVTGQVYNWQANLSLTTGANNVTVSANGLNNTDTVNFKIMYVTTPVPGLTYDVPSLPASGKIEAFNRTVTLTYPRGDILVDGSGQITDSSIAFTVYDPPTTRPDNYHFLASQVIQISVPQVVYLLQPGQLTLSYDPNITAALADQLAIWYSPDNDWSDNDNYILGGRTDARNHTVTAPFQFNGKTEGYYAVFLADRIFGDFTSQSEAAWAYSSVMPMWAKGLVEPLPIDRTDNNFGAGNNINRLEFTTILIKGLGLPLIEKTSSVFSDVDVTPEGNDGSYFGSNYSSANGFKIYDQSHTPVQYAETAARYGIIAGYPEGTFKPANSLTRQEAAVILARAANLKLLSDGDKAKTDLERIFTDASAIQPWAAPSILAAYRAKLIAGLPDGNKKVKFDPDGYLSRAQAITMVYRLLEKQKKI
;
A
#
# COMPACT_ATOMS: atom_id res chain seq x y z
N MET A 1 -75.70 -81.36 0.83
CA MET A 1 -75.34 -79.95 0.61
C MET A 1 -74.06 -79.64 1.39
N PRO A 2 -73.17 -78.77 0.87
CA PRO A 2 -71.81 -79.18 0.52
C PRO A 2 -70.72 -78.32 1.19
N ARG A 3 -69.46 -78.61 0.78
CA ARG A 3 -68.27 -77.71 0.70
C ARG A 3 -67.27 -77.82 1.85
N TRP A 4 -65.95 -77.86 1.65
CA TRP A 4 -65.08 -77.90 0.46
C TRP A 4 -63.71 -78.46 0.89
N LYS A 5 -63.03 -79.16 -0.02
CA LYS A 5 -61.61 -79.53 0.11
C LYS A 5 -60.77 -78.27 -0.03
N SER A 6 -60.06 -77.85 1.01
CA SER A 6 -59.03 -76.82 0.89
C SER A 6 -57.73 -77.47 0.40
N TRP A 7 -57.42 -77.23 -0.86
CA TRP A 7 -56.10 -77.50 -1.43
C TRP A 7 -55.16 -76.38 -0.97
N VAL A 8 -54.06 -76.74 -0.32
CA VAL A 8 -52.92 -75.83 -0.15
C VAL A 8 -52.15 -75.85 -1.47
N VAL A 9 -52.37 -74.83 -2.30
CA VAL A 9 -51.52 -74.54 -3.45
C VAL A 9 -50.31 -73.77 -2.93
N VAL A 10 -49.15 -74.43 -2.90
CA VAL A 10 -47.86 -73.77 -2.69
C VAL A 10 -47.55 -72.96 -3.94
N LEU A 11 -47.69 -71.65 -3.86
CA LEU A 11 -47.33 -70.72 -4.93
C LEU A 11 -45.79 -70.60 -4.93
N ALA A 12 -45.12 -71.33 -5.82
CA ALA A 12 -43.70 -71.12 -6.11
C ALA A 12 -43.58 -69.81 -6.91
N ILE A 13 -43.23 -68.72 -6.23
CA ILE A 13 -42.85 -67.47 -6.90
C ILE A 13 -41.44 -67.70 -7.47
N LEU A 14 -41.36 -67.93 -8.78
CA LEU A 14 -40.10 -67.80 -9.51
C LEU A 14 -39.66 -66.33 -9.46
N MET A 15 -38.71 -66.03 -8.59
CA MET A 15 -38.05 -64.73 -8.54
C MET A 15 -36.99 -64.73 -9.65
N THR A 16 -37.34 -64.21 -10.82
CA THR A 16 -36.38 -63.98 -11.91
C THR A 16 -35.41 -62.88 -11.47
N VAL A 17 -34.20 -63.27 -11.05
CA VAL A 17 -33.11 -62.31 -10.82
C VAL A 17 -32.66 -61.80 -12.17
N VAL A 18 -33.16 -60.64 -12.56
CA VAL A 18 -32.60 -59.87 -13.68
C VAL A 18 -31.27 -59.30 -13.20
N LEU A 19 -30.17 -60.01 -13.50
CA LEU A 19 -28.84 -59.41 -13.44
C LEU A 19 -28.77 -58.35 -14.53
N PHE A 20 -29.02 -57.09 -14.17
CA PHE A 20 -28.55 -55.98 -14.97
C PHE A 20 -27.02 -56.06 -14.96
N ALA A 21 -26.43 -56.38 -16.12
CA ALA A 21 -25.02 -56.11 -16.32
C ALA A 21 -24.83 -54.61 -16.10
N GLN A 22 -24.13 -54.24 -15.02
CA GLN A 22 -23.71 -52.86 -14.84
C GLN A 22 -22.93 -52.48 -16.11
N PRO A 23 -23.26 -51.35 -16.77
CA PRO A 23 -22.43 -50.88 -17.86
C PRO A 23 -21.00 -50.79 -17.31
N ALA A 24 -20.03 -51.33 -18.06
CA ALA A 24 -18.63 -51.26 -17.68
C ALA A 24 -18.35 -49.79 -17.30
N LEU A 25 -18.07 -49.53 -16.01
CA LEU A 25 -17.78 -48.18 -15.57
C LEU A 25 -16.65 -47.67 -16.46
N ALA A 26 -16.93 -46.58 -17.19
CA ALA A 26 -15.91 -45.92 -17.99
C ALA A 26 -14.68 -45.70 -17.11
N ALA A 27 -13.48 -45.94 -17.66
CA ALA A 27 -12.26 -45.71 -16.92
C ALA A 27 -12.29 -44.27 -16.37
N PRO A 28 -12.04 -44.06 -15.06
CA PRO A 28 -12.06 -42.73 -14.49
C PRO A 28 -11.04 -41.89 -15.25
N LYS A 29 -11.46 -40.76 -15.84
CA LYS A 29 -10.54 -39.83 -16.48
C LYS A 29 -10.33 -38.67 -15.53
N LEU A 30 -9.19 -38.68 -14.86
CA LEU A 30 -8.83 -37.68 -13.88
C LEU A 30 -8.43 -36.36 -14.53
N VAL A 31 -8.84 -35.28 -13.88
CA VAL A 31 -8.32 -33.96 -14.10
C VAL A 31 -7.85 -33.40 -12.75
N VAL A 32 -6.64 -32.85 -12.73
CA VAL A 32 -6.03 -32.24 -11.54
C VAL A 32 -5.91 -30.75 -11.82
N SER A 33 -6.28 -29.91 -10.86
CA SER A 33 -6.06 -28.46 -10.93
C SER A 33 -5.33 -27.92 -9.70
N ILE A 34 -4.58 -26.83 -9.92
CA ILE A 34 -3.90 -26.05 -8.89
C ILE A 34 -4.38 -24.60 -9.05
N GLY A 35 -5.00 -24.04 -8.00
CA GLY A 35 -5.57 -22.68 -8.06
C GLY A 35 -6.56 -22.51 -9.22
N GLY A 36 -7.45 -23.49 -9.43
CA GLY A 36 -8.46 -23.49 -10.51
C GLY A 36 -7.92 -23.82 -11.91
N ASN A 37 -6.60 -23.85 -12.11
CA ASN A 37 -5.99 -24.13 -13.42
C ASN A 37 -5.66 -25.62 -13.58
N THR A 38 -6.18 -26.25 -14.63
CA THR A 38 -5.85 -27.64 -14.99
C THR A 38 -4.34 -27.81 -15.16
N VAL A 39 -3.80 -28.85 -14.52
CA VAL A 39 -2.40 -29.23 -14.65
C VAL A 39 -2.21 -30.02 -15.93
N ASN A 40 -1.39 -29.51 -16.84
CA ASN A 40 -0.96 -30.23 -18.03
C ASN A 40 0.24 -31.12 -17.68
N THR A 41 0.19 -32.40 -18.02
CA THR A 41 1.24 -33.39 -17.67
C THR A 41 2.58 -33.15 -18.35
N LYS A 42 2.64 -32.23 -19.34
CA LYS A 42 3.85 -31.93 -20.11
C LYS A 42 4.71 -30.82 -19.49
N ASP A 43 4.14 -29.98 -18.64
CA ASP A 43 4.79 -28.76 -18.13
C ASP A 43 4.89 -28.78 -16.61
N ALA A 44 5.97 -28.19 -16.08
CA ALA A 44 6.10 -28.02 -14.64
C ALA A 44 5.28 -26.81 -14.18
N LYS A 45 4.41 -26.98 -13.17
CA LYS A 45 3.63 -25.87 -12.63
C LYS A 45 4.44 -25.11 -11.58
N LEU A 46 4.60 -23.81 -11.77
CA LEU A 46 5.31 -22.93 -10.84
C LEU A 46 4.38 -22.58 -9.66
N VAL A 47 4.90 -22.67 -8.43
CA VAL A 47 4.16 -22.30 -7.21
C VAL A 47 5.09 -21.58 -6.23
N SER A 48 4.49 -20.78 -5.36
CA SER A 48 5.19 -19.90 -4.40
C SER A 48 4.85 -20.22 -2.94
N SER A 49 3.85 -21.06 -2.69
CA SER A 49 3.52 -21.57 -1.37
C SER A 49 4.19 -22.91 -1.12
N LYS A 50 4.76 -23.07 0.08
CA LYS A 50 5.28 -24.35 0.56
C LYS A 50 4.18 -25.41 0.70
N THR A 51 2.93 -24.96 0.85
CA THR A 51 1.74 -25.81 0.90
C THR A 51 0.83 -25.50 -0.27
N VAL A 52 0.60 -26.48 -1.13
CA VAL A 52 -0.30 -26.34 -2.29
C VAL A 52 -1.51 -27.24 -2.11
N THR A 53 -2.71 -26.67 -2.33
CA THR A 53 -3.96 -27.42 -2.41
C THR A 53 -4.18 -27.88 -3.84
N LEU A 54 -4.33 -29.19 -4.03
CA LEU A 54 -4.79 -29.77 -5.29
C LEU A 54 -6.33 -29.88 -5.29
N SER A 55 -6.97 -29.69 -6.44
CA SER A 55 -8.35 -30.15 -6.67
C SER A 55 -8.34 -31.25 -7.73
N VAL A 56 -9.21 -32.25 -7.55
CA VAL A 56 -9.26 -33.44 -8.40
C VAL A 56 -10.72 -33.71 -8.75
N TYR A 57 -11.00 -33.86 -10.04
CA TYR A 57 -12.34 -34.08 -10.60
C TYR A 57 -12.26 -35.06 -11.78
N ASP A 58 -13.41 -35.57 -12.22
CA ASP A 58 -13.51 -36.42 -13.40
C ASP A 58 -13.68 -35.59 -14.69
N SER A 59 -13.83 -36.26 -15.83
CA SER A 59 -13.98 -35.60 -17.14
C SER A 59 -15.24 -34.75 -17.29
N ASN A 60 -16.24 -34.91 -16.42
CA ASN A 60 -17.48 -34.15 -16.44
C ASN A 60 -17.43 -32.96 -15.46
N GLY A 61 -16.31 -32.76 -14.75
CA GLY A 61 -16.20 -31.75 -13.70
C GLY A 61 -16.84 -32.19 -12.38
N GLU A 62 -17.22 -33.47 -12.26
CA GLU A 62 -17.83 -34.02 -11.07
C GLU A 62 -16.79 -34.69 -10.16
N ALA A 63 -17.24 -35.00 -8.94
CA ALA A 63 -16.43 -35.65 -7.95
C ALA A 63 -16.19 -37.14 -8.27
N PRO A 64 -14.94 -37.59 -8.52
CA PRO A 64 -14.66 -39.00 -8.78
C PRO A 64 -15.15 -39.92 -7.66
N SER A 65 -15.99 -40.90 -7.97
CA SER A 65 -16.55 -41.85 -6.98
C SER A 65 -15.56 -42.92 -6.49
N VAL A 66 -14.25 -42.62 -6.48
CA VAL A 66 -13.15 -43.57 -6.25
C VAL A 66 -12.13 -43.03 -5.24
N ASN A 67 -11.25 -43.91 -4.73
CA ASN A 67 -10.23 -43.50 -3.77
C ASN A 67 -9.13 -42.71 -4.48
N ILE A 68 -8.88 -41.48 -4.02
CA ILE A 68 -7.78 -40.64 -4.51
C ILE A 68 -6.56 -40.78 -3.60
N THR A 69 -5.40 -40.99 -4.22
CA THR A 69 -4.09 -40.92 -3.56
C THR A 69 -3.21 -39.86 -4.19
N VAL A 70 -2.48 -39.11 -3.38
CA VAL A 70 -1.46 -38.14 -3.81
C VAL A 70 -0.13 -38.55 -3.22
N ASN A 71 0.88 -38.79 -4.07
CA ASN A 71 2.18 -39.36 -3.70
C ASN A 71 2.02 -40.60 -2.81
N ASN A 72 1.15 -41.51 -3.22
CA ASN A 72 0.79 -42.77 -2.53
C ASN A 72 0.11 -42.60 -1.15
N LYS A 73 -0.31 -41.39 -0.77
CA LYS A 73 -1.08 -41.15 0.46
C LYS A 73 -2.55 -40.90 0.13
N LYS A 74 -3.45 -41.58 0.84
CA LYS A 74 -4.90 -41.41 0.67
C LYS A 74 -5.32 -40.00 1.09
N VAL A 75 -6.17 -39.37 0.29
CA VAL A 75 -6.68 -38.01 0.54
C VAL A 75 -8.18 -38.07 0.79
N ALA A 76 -8.64 -37.36 1.82
CA ALA A 76 -10.06 -37.29 2.13
C ALA A 76 -10.77 -36.26 1.23
N ALA A 77 -12.01 -36.56 0.83
CA ALA A 77 -12.84 -35.62 0.10
C ALA A 77 -13.24 -34.43 1.02
N LYS A 78 -13.26 -33.21 0.47
CA LYS A 78 -13.72 -32.02 1.18
C LYS A 78 -14.78 -31.30 0.35
N SER A 79 -15.92 -30.98 0.96
CA SER A 79 -16.99 -30.25 0.30
C SER A 79 -16.59 -28.78 0.12
N VAL A 80 -16.80 -28.26 -1.10
CA VAL A 80 -16.84 -26.82 -1.36
C VAL A 80 -18.20 -26.54 -2.01
N THR A 81 -18.84 -25.46 -1.57
CA THR A 81 -20.20 -24.99 -1.84
C THR A 81 -20.76 -25.33 -3.23
N GLY A 82 -21.91 -26.03 -3.29
CA GLY A 82 -22.71 -26.19 -4.52
C GLY A 82 -22.29 -27.32 -5.48
N GLN A 83 -22.43 -28.58 -5.05
CA GLN A 83 -22.39 -29.81 -5.86
C GLN A 83 -21.04 -30.36 -6.37
N VAL A 84 -19.89 -29.76 -6.05
CA VAL A 84 -18.58 -30.35 -6.40
C VAL A 84 -17.83 -30.80 -5.14
N TYR A 85 -17.61 -32.11 -4.97
CA TYR A 85 -16.63 -32.57 -3.97
C TYR A 85 -15.23 -32.46 -4.58
N ASN A 86 -14.35 -31.71 -3.92
CA ASN A 86 -12.95 -31.60 -4.31
C ASN A 86 -12.10 -32.42 -3.33
N TRP A 87 -11.20 -33.27 -3.84
CA TRP A 87 -10.17 -33.89 -3.00
C TRP A 87 -9.05 -32.90 -2.81
N GLN A 88 -8.96 -32.36 -1.60
CA GLN A 88 -7.92 -31.40 -1.23
C GLN A 88 -6.74 -32.12 -0.59
N ALA A 89 -5.62 -32.14 -1.31
CA ALA A 89 -4.34 -32.60 -0.77
C ALA A 89 -3.43 -31.41 -0.50
N ASN A 90 -2.86 -31.37 0.71
CA ASN A 90 -1.81 -30.41 1.05
C ASN A 90 -0.45 -31.02 0.76
N LEU A 91 0.25 -30.49 -0.23
CA LEU A 91 1.62 -30.90 -0.54
C LEU A 91 2.62 -30.02 0.19
N SER A 92 3.50 -30.59 1.01
CA SER A 92 4.67 -29.89 1.53
C SER A 92 5.82 -30.00 0.53
N LEU A 93 6.25 -28.87 -0.03
CA LEU A 93 7.24 -28.82 -1.10
C LEU A 93 8.64 -28.47 -0.58
N THR A 94 9.67 -28.95 -1.29
CA THR A 94 11.05 -28.46 -1.18
C THR A 94 11.37 -27.52 -2.33
N THR A 95 12.24 -26.52 -2.13
CA THR A 95 12.61 -25.57 -3.19
C THR A 95 13.14 -26.31 -4.42
N GLY A 96 12.68 -25.91 -5.61
CA GLY A 96 12.99 -26.58 -6.87
C GLY A 96 11.90 -27.57 -7.32
N ALA A 97 12.30 -28.59 -8.08
CA ALA A 97 11.39 -29.55 -8.70
C ALA A 97 10.87 -30.57 -7.69
N ASN A 98 9.55 -30.74 -7.63
CA ASN A 98 8.85 -31.74 -6.84
C ASN A 98 8.01 -32.60 -7.78
N ASN A 99 8.21 -33.91 -7.78
CA ASN A 99 7.36 -34.81 -8.55
C ASN A 99 6.06 -35.07 -7.76
N VAL A 100 4.94 -34.97 -8.45
CA VAL A 100 3.62 -35.23 -7.89
C VAL A 100 2.89 -36.26 -8.74
N THR A 101 2.37 -37.28 -8.07
CA THR A 101 1.56 -38.34 -8.65
C THR A 101 0.20 -38.33 -7.99
N VAL A 102 -0.85 -38.13 -8.78
CA VAL A 102 -2.25 -38.25 -8.34
C VAL A 102 -2.85 -39.46 -9.01
N SER A 103 -3.42 -40.37 -8.22
CA SER A 103 -4.04 -41.60 -8.74
C SER A 103 -5.46 -41.77 -8.24
N ALA A 104 -6.34 -42.20 -9.14
CA ALA A 104 -7.72 -42.60 -8.87
C ALA A 104 -7.79 -44.11 -8.96
N ASN A 105 -7.93 -44.75 -7.79
CA ASN A 105 -7.91 -46.20 -7.67
C ASN A 105 -9.36 -46.72 -7.65
N GLY A 106 -9.85 -47.16 -8.81
CA GLY A 106 -11.11 -47.89 -8.93
C GLY A 106 -10.97 -49.37 -8.59
N LEU A 107 -12.08 -50.12 -8.64
CA LEU A 107 -12.10 -51.57 -8.33
C LEU A 107 -11.21 -52.39 -9.27
N ASN A 108 -11.18 -52.06 -10.56
CA ASN A 108 -10.46 -52.83 -11.59
C ASN A 108 -9.46 -52.00 -12.41
N ASN A 109 -9.54 -50.67 -12.35
CA ASN A 109 -8.72 -49.76 -13.15
C ASN A 109 -8.19 -48.62 -12.28
N THR A 110 -6.96 -48.17 -12.56
CA THR A 110 -6.37 -46.99 -11.95
C THR A 110 -6.01 -45.99 -13.04
N ASP A 111 -6.46 -44.74 -12.87
CA ASP A 111 -5.97 -43.63 -13.68
C ASP A 111 -4.94 -42.82 -12.87
N THR A 112 -3.91 -42.31 -13.53
CA THR A 112 -2.81 -41.62 -12.86
C THR A 112 -2.33 -40.42 -13.65
N VAL A 113 -2.26 -39.29 -12.96
CA VAL A 113 -1.73 -38.03 -13.48
C VAL A 113 -0.40 -37.75 -12.79
N ASN A 114 0.68 -37.76 -13.58
CA ASN A 114 2.02 -37.39 -13.13
C ASN A 114 2.36 -36.00 -13.66
N PHE A 115 2.89 -35.15 -12.78
CA PHE A 115 3.34 -33.82 -13.14
C PHE A 115 4.44 -33.34 -12.20
N LYS A 116 5.08 -32.24 -12.59
CA LYS A 116 6.10 -31.57 -11.76
C LYS A 116 5.56 -30.27 -11.21
N ILE A 117 5.86 -29.99 -9.95
CA ILE A 117 5.68 -28.69 -9.33
C ILE A 117 7.06 -28.08 -9.09
N MET A 118 7.28 -26.87 -9.60
CA MET A 118 8.45 -26.06 -9.30
C MET A 118 8.09 -25.11 -8.17
N TYR A 119 8.58 -25.38 -6.96
CA TYR A 119 8.46 -24.44 -5.85
C TYR A 119 9.62 -23.44 -5.93
N VAL A 120 9.31 -22.18 -6.19
CA VAL A 120 10.28 -21.09 -6.21
C VAL A 120 10.01 -20.10 -5.10
N THR A 121 11.09 -19.62 -4.50
CA THR A 121 11.05 -18.62 -3.43
C THR A 121 11.30 -17.22 -3.95
N THR A 122 11.94 -17.11 -5.12
CA THR A 122 12.21 -15.83 -5.78
C THR A 122 11.03 -15.44 -6.65
N PRO A 123 10.55 -14.19 -6.58
CA PRO A 123 9.49 -13.71 -7.46
C PRO A 123 9.98 -13.63 -8.90
N VAL A 124 9.29 -14.34 -9.79
CA VAL A 124 9.50 -14.31 -11.25
C VAL A 124 8.16 -14.02 -11.93
N PRO A 125 8.15 -13.30 -13.07
CA PRO A 125 6.91 -12.98 -13.76
C PRO A 125 5.99 -14.19 -14.01
N GLY A 126 4.69 -13.98 -13.83
CA GLY A 126 3.65 -15.01 -13.92
C GLY A 126 3.46 -15.86 -12.66
N LEU A 127 4.28 -15.67 -11.61
CA LEU A 127 4.13 -16.38 -10.35
C LEU A 127 3.08 -15.73 -9.44
N THR A 128 2.10 -16.51 -8.98
CA THR A 128 1.08 -16.08 -8.03
C THR A 128 1.28 -16.73 -6.65
N TYR A 129 1.05 -15.96 -5.59
CA TYR A 129 0.96 -16.40 -4.19
C TYR A 129 -0.46 -16.14 -3.69
N ASP A 130 -1.23 -17.21 -3.54
CA ASP A 130 -2.60 -17.16 -3.08
C ASP A 130 -2.68 -17.22 -1.55
N VAL A 131 -3.46 -16.31 -0.98
CA VAL A 131 -3.84 -16.28 0.43
C VAL A 131 -5.34 -16.56 0.50
N PRO A 132 -5.78 -17.78 0.88
CA PRO A 132 -7.19 -18.15 0.83
C PRO A 132 -8.11 -17.33 1.74
N SER A 133 -7.55 -16.70 2.78
CA SER A 133 -8.26 -15.86 3.74
C SER A 133 -7.27 -15.01 4.51
N LEU A 134 -7.65 -13.79 4.87
CA LEU A 134 -6.80 -12.86 5.62
C LEU A 134 -6.32 -13.48 6.96
N PRO A 135 -5.01 -13.69 7.17
CA PRO A 135 -4.51 -14.27 8.41
C PRO A 135 -4.78 -13.40 9.64
N ALA A 136 -5.36 -13.99 10.70
CA ALA A 136 -5.56 -13.32 11.99
C ALA A 136 -4.26 -12.84 12.66
N SER A 137 -3.10 -13.36 12.22
CA SER A 137 -1.76 -12.95 12.67
C SER A 137 -1.44 -11.47 12.38
N GLY A 138 -2.18 -10.82 11.48
CA GLY A 138 -1.88 -9.46 11.06
C GLY A 138 -0.77 -9.38 10.00
N LYS A 139 -0.45 -10.50 9.33
CA LYS A 139 0.74 -10.57 8.47
C LYS A 139 0.65 -11.62 7.38
N ILE A 140 1.03 -11.23 6.17
CA ILE A 140 1.26 -12.07 5.00
C ILE A 140 2.70 -11.85 4.51
N GLU A 141 3.43 -12.92 4.22
CA GLU A 141 4.77 -12.88 3.62
C GLU A 141 4.78 -13.73 2.34
N ALA A 142 4.78 -13.07 1.18
CA ALA A 142 4.85 -13.71 -0.12
C ALA A 142 6.28 -13.64 -0.69
N PHE A 143 6.63 -14.64 -1.51
CA PHE A 143 7.90 -14.71 -2.25
C PHE A 143 9.15 -14.47 -1.39
N ASN A 144 9.30 -15.24 -0.31
CA ASN A 144 10.42 -15.09 0.62
C ASN A 144 10.61 -13.65 1.15
N ARG A 145 9.49 -13.02 1.52
CA ARG A 145 9.40 -11.65 2.06
C ARG A 145 9.72 -10.54 1.05
N THR A 146 9.81 -10.84 -0.24
CA THR A 146 9.84 -9.77 -1.26
C THR A 146 8.59 -8.90 -1.17
N VAL A 147 7.45 -9.50 -0.82
CA VAL A 147 6.21 -8.78 -0.51
C VAL A 147 5.79 -9.14 0.90
N THR A 148 5.60 -8.13 1.74
CA THR A 148 5.00 -8.31 3.07
C THR A 148 3.83 -7.35 3.23
N LEU A 149 2.65 -7.88 3.55
CA LEU A 149 1.51 -7.07 3.97
C LEU A 149 1.32 -7.26 5.48
N THR A 150 1.34 -6.17 6.23
CA THR A 150 1.06 -6.16 7.68
C THR A 150 -0.17 -5.32 7.98
N TYR A 151 -0.93 -5.71 8.99
CA TYR A 151 -2.17 -5.05 9.40
C TYR A 151 -2.45 -5.40 10.87
N PRO A 152 -3.36 -4.69 11.56
CA PRO A 152 -3.72 -4.99 12.94
C PRO A 152 -4.11 -6.46 13.13
N ARG A 153 -3.78 -7.04 14.29
CA ARG A 153 -4.14 -8.43 14.58
C ARG A 153 -5.66 -8.58 14.67
N GLY A 154 -6.18 -9.62 14.03
CA GLY A 154 -7.62 -9.87 13.98
C GLY A 154 -8.40 -8.91 13.07
N ASP A 155 -7.71 -8.11 12.25
CA ASP A 155 -8.36 -7.33 11.20
C ASP A 155 -9.09 -8.25 10.21
N ILE A 156 -10.07 -7.69 9.51
CA ILE A 156 -10.96 -8.39 8.59
C ILE A 156 -11.07 -7.61 7.29
N LEU A 157 -11.41 -8.32 6.21
CA LEU A 157 -11.86 -7.69 4.97
C LEU A 157 -13.36 -7.50 5.02
N VAL A 158 -13.79 -6.27 4.73
CA VAL A 158 -15.21 -5.90 4.62
C VAL A 158 -15.51 -5.35 3.23
N ASP A 159 -16.73 -5.55 2.74
CA ASP A 159 -17.19 -4.90 1.50
C ASP A 159 -17.58 -3.42 1.73
N GLY A 160 -18.03 -2.75 0.67
CA GLY A 160 -18.49 -1.36 0.75
C GLY A 160 -19.71 -1.12 1.67
N SER A 161 -20.38 -2.17 2.15
CA SER A 161 -21.45 -2.11 3.15
C SER A 161 -20.97 -2.45 4.57
N GLY A 162 -19.69 -2.76 4.75
CA GLY A 162 -19.11 -3.17 6.01
C GLY A 162 -19.34 -4.64 6.36
N GLN A 163 -19.83 -5.47 5.44
CA GLN A 163 -20.07 -6.89 5.67
C GLN A 163 -18.82 -7.74 5.41
N ILE A 164 -18.64 -8.78 6.22
CA ILE A 164 -17.56 -9.77 6.04
C ILE A 164 -17.87 -10.63 4.81
N THR A 165 -16.88 -10.79 3.94
CA THR A 165 -17.02 -11.51 2.67
C THR A 165 -15.79 -12.40 2.39
N ASP A 166 -15.71 -12.98 1.19
CA ASP A 166 -14.50 -13.64 0.69
C ASP A 166 -13.29 -12.72 0.89
N SER A 167 -12.32 -13.24 1.62
CA SER A 167 -11.14 -12.52 2.11
C SER A 167 -9.86 -13.05 1.46
N SER A 168 -9.98 -13.75 0.34
CA SER A 168 -8.84 -14.20 -0.42
C SER A 168 -8.10 -13.03 -1.06
N ILE A 169 -6.77 -13.12 -1.04
CA ILE A 169 -5.87 -12.14 -1.62
C ILE A 169 -4.87 -12.90 -2.47
N ALA A 170 -4.59 -12.43 -3.68
CA ALA A 170 -3.54 -12.96 -4.52
C ALA A 170 -2.46 -11.89 -4.74
N PHE A 171 -1.20 -12.32 -4.70
CA PHE A 171 -0.06 -11.52 -5.10
C PHE A 171 0.51 -12.15 -6.37
N THR A 172 0.54 -11.42 -7.48
CA THR A 172 1.07 -11.92 -8.76
C THR A 172 2.24 -11.07 -9.20
N VAL A 173 3.35 -11.70 -9.57
CA VAL A 173 4.52 -11.02 -10.11
C VAL A 173 4.30 -10.78 -11.60
N TYR A 174 4.47 -9.54 -12.05
CA TYR A 174 4.32 -9.14 -13.45
C TYR A 174 5.67 -8.86 -14.09
N ASP A 175 5.71 -8.93 -15.41
CA ASP A 175 6.85 -8.46 -16.19
C ASP A 175 7.10 -6.97 -15.93
N PRO A 176 8.35 -6.50 -16.05
CA PRO A 176 8.66 -5.08 -16.03
C PRO A 176 7.78 -4.32 -17.03
N PRO A 177 7.28 -3.12 -16.67
CA PRO A 177 6.41 -2.37 -17.54
C PRO A 177 7.17 -1.84 -18.76
N THR A 178 6.46 -1.67 -19.85
CA THR A 178 6.98 -1.02 -21.07
C THR A 178 6.91 0.50 -20.97
N THR A 179 6.08 1.03 -20.07
CA THR A 179 5.94 2.47 -19.78
C THR A 179 6.61 2.84 -18.46
N ARG A 180 6.79 4.14 -18.21
CA ARG A 180 7.35 4.70 -16.97
C ARG A 180 6.51 5.91 -16.56
N PRO A 181 6.51 6.27 -15.25
CA PRO A 181 5.87 7.50 -14.78
C PRO A 181 6.33 8.75 -15.51
N ASP A 182 7.64 8.89 -15.64
CA ASP A 182 8.28 10.00 -16.33
C ASP A 182 9.75 9.64 -16.63
N ASN A 183 10.53 10.65 -17.03
CA ASN A 183 11.96 10.50 -17.33
C ASN A 183 12.86 10.47 -16.08
N TYR A 184 12.29 10.59 -14.88
CA TYR A 184 12.99 10.72 -13.62
C TYR A 184 12.72 9.56 -12.67
N HIS A 185 11.72 8.73 -12.93
CA HIS A 185 11.38 7.56 -12.12
C HIS A 185 11.79 6.25 -12.81
N PHE A 186 12.67 5.50 -12.15
CA PHE A 186 13.25 4.26 -12.66
C PHE A 186 12.79 3.08 -11.81
N LEU A 187 12.29 2.02 -12.47
CA LEU A 187 11.86 0.82 -11.78
C LEU A 187 13.01 0.22 -10.95
N ALA A 188 12.74 -0.01 -9.67
CA ALA A 188 13.69 -0.50 -8.68
C ALA A 188 13.27 -1.84 -8.05
N SER A 189 12.14 -2.42 -8.44
CA SER A 189 11.67 -3.73 -7.97
C SER A 189 10.96 -4.52 -9.07
N GLN A 190 10.55 -5.74 -8.77
CA GLN A 190 9.50 -6.41 -9.55
C GLN A 190 8.17 -5.65 -9.42
N VAL A 191 7.30 -5.78 -10.42
CA VAL A 191 5.90 -5.32 -10.34
C VAL A 191 5.06 -6.40 -9.67
N ILE A 192 4.30 -6.02 -8.67
CA ILE A 192 3.42 -6.90 -7.91
C ILE A 192 1.98 -6.43 -8.10
N GLN A 193 1.16 -7.25 -8.75
CA GLN A 193 -0.28 -7.09 -8.70
C GLN A 193 -0.79 -7.67 -7.38
N ILE A 194 -1.62 -6.90 -6.68
CA ILE A 194 -2.40 -7.39 -5.54
C ILE A 194 -3.86 -7.40 -5.98
N SER A 195 -4.52 -8.55 -5.91
CA SER A 195 -5.91 -8.71 -6.30
C SER A 195 -6.75 -9.40 -5.22
N VAL A 196 -8.04 -9.06 -5.24
CA VAL A 196 -9.10 -9.52 -4.36
C VAL A 196 -10.33 -9.85 -5.20
N PRO A 197 -11.16 -10.84 -4.80
CA PRO A 197 -12.26 -11.34 -5.63
C PRO A 197 -13.39 -10.33 -5.85
N GLN A 198 -13.50 -9.34 -4.95
CA GLN A 198 -14.48 -8.27 -5.00
C GLN A 198 -13.92 -7.03 -4.32
N VAL A 199 -14.60 -5.90 -4.48
CA VAL A 199 -14.23 -4.65 -3.81
C VAL A 199 -14.35 -4.83 -2.30
N VAL A 200 -13.21 -4.77 -1.61
CA VAL A 200 -13.09 -4.92 -0.16
C VAL A 200 -12.13 -3.88 0.40
N TYR A 201 -12.18 -3.71 1.72
CA TYR A 201 -11.32 -2.82 2.50
C TYR A 201 -10.86 -3.54 3.76
N LEU A 202 -9.64 -3.24 4.22
CA LEU A 202 -9.25 -3.55 5.59
C LEU A 202 -10.05 -2.66 6.54
N LEU A 203 -10.52 -3.19 7.67
CA LEU A 203 -11.20 -2.35 8.66
C LEU A 203 -10.26 -1.28 9.21
N GLN A 204 -8.96 -1.57 9.31
CA GLN A 204 -7.93 -0.60 9.63
C GLN A 204 -6.79 -0.65 8.59
N PRO A 205 -6.21 0.50 8.18
CA PRO A 205 -5.11 0.50 7.23
C PRO A 205 -3.92 -0.34 7.70
N GLY A 206 -3.33 -1.07 6.76
CA GLY A 206 -2.12 -1.85 6.94
C GLY A 206 -0.87 -1.13 6.44
N GLN A 207 0.20 -1.90 6.23
CA GLN A 207 1.42 -1.47 5.57
C GLN A 207 1.87 -2.51 4.55
N LEU A 208 2.20 -2.04 3.36
CA LEU A 208 2.82 -2.83 2.30
C LEU A 208 4.32 -2.60 2.32
N THR A 209 5.08 -3.69 2.38
CA THR A 209 6.54 -3.69 2.26
C THR A 209 6.93 -4.41 0.98
N LEU A 210 7.69 -3.72 0.12
CA LEU A 210 8.27 -4.28 -1.09
C LEU A 210 9.80 -4.27 -0.99
N SER A 211 10.44 -5.35 -1.43
CA SER A 211 11.90 -5.35 -1.63
C SER A 211 12.26 -4.64 -2.93
N TYR A 212 13.42 -4.00 -2.95
CA TYR A 212 13.99 -3.34 -4.13
C TYR A 212 15.36 -3.95 -4.50
N ASP A 213 15.90 -3.58 -5.65
CA ASP A 213 17.19 -4.05 -6.17
C ASP A 213 18.32 -3.78 -5.15
N PRO A 214 18.99 -4.82 -4.62
CA PRO A 214 20.05 -4.65 -3.63
C PRO A 214 21.28 -3.88 -4.14
N ASN A 215 21.40 -3.66 -5.46
CA ASN A 215 22.47 -2.84 -6.03
C ASN A 215 22.24 -1.33 -5.83
N ILE A 216 21.03 -0.90 -5.47
CA ILE A 216 20.76 0.50 -5.15
C ILE A 216 21.40 0.85 -3.81
N THR A 217 22.33 1.80 -3.85
CA THR A 217 23.12 2.19 -2.68
C THR A 217 22.27 2.86 -1.59
N ALA A 218 22.74 2.80 -0.34
CA ALA A 218 22.10 3.50 0.77
C ALA A 218 21.96 5.01 0.56
N ALA A 219 22.84 5.64 -0.24
CA ALA A 219 22.78 7.07 -0.54
C ALA A 219 21.59 7.47 -1.43
N LEU A 220 21.06 6.53 -2.21
CA LEU A 220 19.90 6.74 -3.09
C LEU A 220 18.62 6.12 -2.52
N ALA A 221 18.75 5.30 -1.47
CA ALA A 221 17.64 4.54 -0.91
C ALA A 221 16.50 5.43 -0.40
N ASP A 222 16.81 6.62 0.12
CA ASP A 222 15.78 7.56 0.60
C ASP A 222 14.97 8.22 -0.54
N GLN A 223 15.41 8.08 -1.79
CA GLN A 223 14.68 8.51 -2.99
C GLN A 223 13.83 7.38 -3.60
N LEU A 224 13.68 6.26 -2.88
CA LEU A 224 12.78 5.18 -3.26
C LEU A 224 11.38 5.41 -2.69
N ALA A 225 10.37 5.09 -3.49
CA ALA A 225 8.98 5.09 -3.09
C ALA A 225 8.22 3.92 -3.70
N ILE A 226 7.21 3.42 -2.99
CA ILE A 226 6.21 2.53 -3.57
C ILE A 226 5.24 3.40 -4.39
N TRP A 227 5.04 2.98 -5.62
CA TRP A 227 4.04 3.54 -6.52
C TRP A 227 2.90 2.55 -6.71
N TYR A 228 1.73 3.10 -7.01
CA TYR A 228 0.55 2.36 -7.41
C TYR A 228 0.15 2.71 -8.84
N SER A 229 -0.25 1.70 -9.59
CA SER A 229 -0.91 1.82 -10.88
C SER A 229 -2.18 0.96 -10.92
N PRO A 230 -3.31 1.45 -11.46
CA PRO A 230 -4.54 0.66 -11.53
C PRO A 230 -4.53 -0.42 -12.61
N ASP A 231 -3.75 -0.24 -13.68
CA ASP A 231 -3.81 -1.04 -14.90
C ASP A 231 -2.43 -1.44 -15.42
N ASN A 232 -1.37 -1.13 -14.66
CA ASN A 232 0.03 -1.35 -15.02
C ASN A 232 0.51 -0.50 -16.21
N ASP A 233 -0.25 0.51 -16.64
CA ASP A 233 0.29 1.60 -17.44
C ASP A 233 0.85 2.67 -16.51
N TRP A 234 2.18 2.68 -16.36
CA TRP A 234 2.84 3.61 -15.47
C TRP A 234 2.93 5.03 -16.03
N SER A 235 2.59 5.26 -17.31
CA SER A 235 2.53 6.61 -17.88
C SER A 235 1.20 7.31 -17.65
N ASP A 236 0.19 6.57 -17.21
CA ASP A 236 -1.15 7.11 -17.00
C ASP A 236 -1.22 8.08 -15.83
N ASN A 237 -2.12 9.04 -15.99
CA ASN A 237 -2.37 10.00 -14.94
C ASN A 237 -2.90 9.32 -13.70
N ASP A 238 -3.61 8.18 -13.78
CA ASP A 238 -4.27 7.51 -12.65
C ASP A 238 -3.33 6.86 -11.63
N ASN A 239 -2.03 6.87 -11.90
CA ASN A 239 -0.98 6.43 -10.98
C ASN A 239 -0.78 7.40 -9.80
N TYR A 240 -0.29 6.90 -8.66
CA TYR A 240 0.09 7.76 -7.55
C TYR A 240 1.17 7.13 -6.67
N ILE A 241 1.88 7.99 -5.93
CA ILE A 241 2.97 7.61 -5.03
C ILE A 241 2.39 7.30 -3.66
N LEU A 242 2.56 6.06 -3.17
CA LEU A 242 2.27 5.70 -1.78
C LEU A 242 3.37 6.20 -0.83
N GLY A 243 4.56 6.41 -1.39
CA GLY A 243 5.73 6.86 -0.64
C GLY A 243 6.36 5.70 0.11
N GLY A 244 6.52 5.88 1.41
CA GLY A 244 7.00 4.83 2.32
C GLY A 244 8.41 5.05 2.82
N ARG A 245 8.71 4.44 3.96
CA ARG A 245 10.01 4.50 4.64
C ARG A 245 10.96 3.47 4.05
N THR A 246 12.18 3.89 3.77
CA THR A 246 13.20 2.97 3.29
C THR A 246 13.96 2.29 4.45
N ASP A 247 14.28 1.02 4.28
CA ASP A 247 15.25 0.27 5.09
C ASP A 247 16.38 -0.19 4.17
N ALA A 248 17.43 0.64 4.09
CA ALA A 248 18.55 0.42 3.20
C ALA A 248 19.36 -0.85 3.52
N ARG A 249 19.28 -1.34 4.76
CA ARG A 249 19.98 -2.57 5.18
C ARG A 249 19.26 -3.81 4.69
N ASN A 250 17.94 -3.79 4.73
CA ASN A 250 17.10 -4.92 4.32
C ASN A 250 16.64 -4.82 2.86
N HIS A 251 16.99 -3.73 2.17
CA HIS A 251 16.58 -3.43 0.80
C HIS A 251 15.05 -3.45 0.62
N THR A 252 14.33 -2.77 1.52
CA THR A 252 12.86 -2.69 1.47
C THR A 252 12.35 -1.27 1.59
N VAL A 253 11.20 -0.99 0.99
CA VAL A 253 10.37 0.21 1.24
C VAL A 253 9.06 -0.23 1.88
N THR A 254 8.61 0.48 2.92
CA THR A 254 7.35 0.20 3.63
C THR A 254 6.43 1.41 3.59
N ALA A 255 5.26 1.29 2.97
CA ALA A 255 4.26 2.35 2.87
C ALA A 255 2.93 1.95 3.53
N PRO A 256 2.12 2.91 4.01
CA PRO A 256 0.73 2.66 4.38
C PRO A 256 -0.02 1.99 3.23
N PHE A 257 -0.94 1.09 3.56
CA PHE A 257 -1.69 0.33 2.57
C PHE A 257 -3.16 0.19 2.96
N GLN A 258 -4.03 0.44 1.99
CA GLN A 258 -5.46 0.15 2.05
C GLN A 258 -5.90 -0.26 0.64
N PHE A 259 -6.84 -1.19 0.55
CA PHE A 259 -7.48 -1.49 -0.73
C PHE A 259 -8.27 -0.27 -1.19
N ASN A 260 -8.00 0.18 -2.40
CA ASN A 260 -8.47 1.46 -2.93
C ASN A 260 -9.87 1.38 -3.56
N GLY A 261 -10.67 0.38 -3.19
CA GLY A 261 -11.98 0.15 -3.79
C GLY A 261 -11.96 -0.52 -5.17
N LYS A 262 -10.82 -0.99 -5.65
CA LYS A 262 -10.70 -1.83 -6.86
C LYS A 262 -10.43 -3.29 -6.49
N THR A 263 -10.72 -4.20 -7.42
CA THR A 263 -10.45 -5.64 -7.27
C THR A 263 -9.00 -5.99 -7.53
N GLU A 264 -8.24 -5.10 -8.15
CA GLU A 264 -6.83 -5.28 -8.42
C GLU A 264 -6.09 -3.94 -8.50
N GLY A 265 -4.78 -4.01 -8.30
CA GLY A 265 -3.86 -2.89 -8.50
C GLY A 265 -2.41 -3.35 -8.50
N TYR A 266 -1.55 -2.56 -9.12
CA TYR A 266 -0.15 -2.87 -9.37
C TYR A 266 0.74 -1.98 -8.51
N TYR A 267 1.75 -2.58 -7.90
CA TYR A 267 2.64 -1.93 -6.96
C TYR A 267 4.09 -2.24 -7.32
N ALA A 268 4.91 -1.21 -7.33
CA ALA A 268 6.35 -1.36 -7.55
C ALA A 268 7.12 -0.25 -6.82
N VAL A 269 8.39 -0.51 -6.54
CA VAL A 269 9.31 0.50 -6.04
C VAL A 269 9.94 1.21 -7.24
N PHE A 270 9.91 2.53 -7.23
CA PHE A 270 10.65 3.36 -8.18
C PHE A 270 11.69 4.18 -7.44
N LEU A 271 12.86 4.34 -8.06
CA LEU A 271 13.88 5.31 -7.70
C LEU A 271 13.61 6.60 -8.45
N ALA A 272 13.42 7.69 -7.71
CA ALA A 272 13.41 9.02 -8.28
C ALA A 272 14.85 9.53 -8.42
N ASP A 273 15.26 9.89 -9.63
CA ASP A 273 16.57 10.45 -9.93
C ASP A 273 16.40 11.70 -10.79
N ARG A 274 16.46 12.86 -10.12
CA ARG A 274 16.39 14.18 -10.75
C ARG A 274 17.27 15.16 -9.98
N ILE A 275 17.91 16.07 -10.71
CA ILE A 275 18.60 17.22 -10.13
C ILE A 275 17.92 18.50 -10.63
N PHE A 276 17.24 19.19 -9.72
CA PHE A 276 16.66 20.51 -9.99
C PHE A 276 17.76 21.59 -9.97
N GLY A 277 17.56 22.66 -10.75
CA GLY A 277 18.51 23.78 -10.86
C GLY A 277 18.83 24.45 -9.52
N ASP A 278 17.85 24.48 -8.61
CA ASP A 278 17.97 24.99 -7.24
C ASP A 278 18.95 24.21 -6.35
N PHE A 279 19.40 23.02 -6.75
CA PHE A 279 20.24 22.16 -5.91
C PHE A 279 21.65 21.94 -6.47
N THR A 280 22.09 22.81 -7.37
CA THR A 280 23.48 22.85 -7.82
C THR A 280 24.38 23.44 -6.73
N SER A 281 25.68 23.14 -6.76
CA SER A 281 26.67 23.63 -5.79
C SER A 281 26.80 25.16 -5.69
N GLN A 282 26.24 25.89 -6.66
CA GLN A 282 26.26 27.35 -6.71
C GLN A 282 24.96 27.99 -6.17
N SER A 283 23.94 27.18 -5.85
CA SER A 283 22.64 27.67 -5.39
C SER A 283 22.59 27.85 -3.87
N GLU A 284 21.92 28.92 -3.42
CA GLU A 284 21.64 29.18 -2.01
C GLU A 284 20.79 28.08 -1.35
N ALA A 285 20.02 27.32 -2.14
CA ALA A 285 19.17 26.24 -1.66
C ALA A 285 19.83 24.85 -1.69
N ALA A 286 21.10 24.73 -2.12
CA ALA A 286 21.81 23.46 -2.27
C ALA A 286 21.82 22.62 -0.97
N TRP A 287 21.90 23.29 0.19
CA TRP A 287 21.90 22.65 1.50
C TRP A 287 20.64 21.84 1.78
N ALA A 288 19.51 22.18 1.13
CA ALA A 288 18.22 21.54 1.35
C ALA A 288 18.02 20.27 0.52
N TYR A 289 18.91 19.96 -0.44
CA TYR A 289 18.79 18.80 -1.34
C TYR A 289 18.49 17.49 -0.58
N SER A 290 19.25 17.22 0.48
CA SER A 290 19.13 16.01 1.31
C SER A 290 17.78 15.87 2.03
N SER A 291 17.02 16.96 2.16
CA SER A 291 15.68 16.95 2.74
C SER A 291 14.57 17.07 1.70
N VAL A 292 14.78 17.85 0.63
CA VAL A 292 13.76 18.08 -0.39
C VAL A 292 13.62 16.88 -1.32
N MET A 293 14.73 16.27 -1.73
CA MET A 293 14.68 15.16 -2.70
C MET A 293 13.96 13.92 -2.17
N PRO A 294 14.21 13.43 -0.93
CA PRO A 294 13.43 12.32 -0.39
C PRO A 294 11.94 12.65 -0.26
N MET A 295 11.61 13.90 0.10
CA MET A 295 10.22 14.33 0.22
C MET A 295 9.52 14.35 -1.15
N TRP A 296 10.21 14.81 -2.20
CA TRP A 296 9.69 14.83 -3.57
C TRP A 296 9.53 13.41 -4.11
N ALA A 297 10.57 12.58 -3.98
CA ALA A 297 10.57 11.19 -4.43
C ALA A 297 9.43 10.36 -3.83
N LYS A 298 9.01 10.69 -2.59
CA LYS A 298 7.90 10.04 -1.88
C LYS A 298 6.55 10.73 -2.08
N GLY A 299 6.47 11.68 -3.02
CA GLY A 299 5.24 12.38 -3.38
C GLY A 299 4.70 13.32 -2.30
N LEU A 300 5.53 13.77 -1.36
CA LEU A 300 5.12 14.66 -0.27
C LEU A 300 5.18 16.15 -0.66
N VAL A 301 6.04 16.49 -1.62
CA VAL A 301 6.25 17.86 -2.12
C VAL A 301 6.43 17.83 -3.64
N GLU A 302 6.12 18.92 -4.33
CA GLU A 302 6.22 19.05 -5.79
C GLU A 302 6.93 20.34 -6.21
N PRO A 303 7.53 20.43 -7.40
CA PRO A 303 8.05 21.70 -7.91
C PRO A 303 6.92 22.72 -8.17
N LEU A 304 7.13 23.99 -7.84
CA LEU A 304 6.21 25.09 -8.24
C LEU A 304 6.51 25.59 -9.64
N PRO A 305 5.70 26.49 -10.23
CA PRO A 305 4.43 25.95 -10.71
C PRO A 305 4.74 24.68 -11.53
N ILE A 306 3.93 23.66 -11.38
CA ILE A 306 4.17 22.31 -11.92
C ILE A 306 4.61 22.28 -13.40
N ASP A 307 4.11 23.22 -14.19
CA ASP A 307 4.35 23.34 -15.62
C ASP A 307 5.59 24.19 -15.97
N ARG A 308 6.39 24.58 -14.98
CA ARG A 308 7.64 25.29 -15.24
C ARG A 308 8.60 24.43 -16.06
N THR A 309 9.28 25.11 -16.99
CA THR A 309 10.26 24.50 -17.89
C THR A 309 11.71 24.85 -17.52
N ASP A 310 11.92 25.67 -16.49
CA ASP A 310 13.22 26.16 -16.02
C ASP A 310 14.00 25.14 -15.16
N ASN A 311 13.46 23.93 -14.98
CA ASN A 311 14.01 22.84 -14.17
C ASN A 311 14.24 23.18 -12.68
N ASN A 312 13.64 24.25 -12.16
CA ASN A 312 13.74 24.59 -10.74
C ASN A 312 12.67 23.88 -9.91
N PHE A 313 12.97 23.64 -8.64
CA PHE A 313 11.98 23.16 -7.67
C PHE A 313 11.14 24.33 -7.11
N GLY A 314 11.70 25.53 -7.06
CA GLY A 314 11.14 26.69 -6.38
C GLY A 314 11.50 26.68 -4.90
N ALA A 315 12.72 26.25 -4.58
CA ALA A 315 13.17 26.06 -3.20
C ALA A 315 13.28 27.39 -2.43
N GLY A 316 13.57 28.50 -3.14
CA GLY A 316 13.70 29.84 -2.58
C GLY A 316 12.38 30.60 -2.38
N ASN A 317 11.28 30.16 -2.99
CA ASN A 317 9.97 30.81 -2.83
C ASN A 317 9.48 30.71 -1.38
N ASN A 318 8.67 31.67 -0.93
CA ASN A 318 8.00 31.56 0.36
C ASN A 318 6.95 30.45 0.29
N ILE A 319 6.91 29.61 1.33
CA ILE A 319 5.86 28.61 1.46
C ILE A 319 4.56 29.27 1.91
N ASN A 320 3.44 28.89 1.30
CA ASN A 320 2.14 29.27 1.81
C ASN A 320 1.65 28.31 2.89
N ARG A 321 0.69 28.78 3.69
CA ARG A 321 0.17 28.05 4.84
C ARG A 321 -0.52 26.73 4.45
N LEU A 322 -1.19 26.70 3.30
CA LEU A 322 -1.84 25.50 2.78
C LEU A 322 -0.82 24.42 2.38
N GLU A 323 0.20 24.77 1.62
CA GLU A 323 1.26 23.84 1.21
C GLU A 323 1.97 23.26 2.43
N PHE A 324 2.38 24.10 3.39
CA PHE A 324 3.02 23.64 4.62
C PHE A 324 2.14 22.63 5.38
N THR A 325 0.84 22.91 5.46
CA THR A 325 -0.14 22.03 6.10
C THR A 325 -0.29 20.71 5.35
N THR A 326 -0.40 20.75 4.02
CA THR A 326 -0.49 19.57 3.17
C THR A 326 0.71 18.64 3.39
N ILE A 327 1.93 19.17 3.35
CA ILE A 327 3.15 18.38 3.52
C ILE A 327 3.14 17.67 4.88
N LEU A 328 2.73 18.36 5.95
CA LEU A 328 2.61 17.77 7.28
C LEU A 328 1.60 16.63 7.31
N ILE A 329 0.40 16.83 6.77
CA ILE A 329 -0.68 15.84 6.83
C ILE A 329 -0.35 14.60 5.96
N LYS A 330 0.17 14.81 4.74
CA LYS A 330 0.67 13.73 3.88
C LYS A 330 1.80 12.96 4.58
N GLY A 331 2.81 13.67 5.07
CA GLY A 331 3.97 13.07 5.72
C GLY A 331 3.61 12.30 7.00
N LEU A 332 2.67 12.82 7.79
CA LEU A 332 2.17 12.13 8.98
C LEU A 332 1.28 10.93 8.64
N GLY A 333 0.76 10.84 7.41
CA GLY A 333 -0.14 9.79 6.96
C GLY A 333 -1.48 9.83 7.69
N LEU A 334 -1.99 11.03 7.98
CA LEU A 334 -3.27 11.16 8.67
C LEU A 334 -4.43 10.91 7.68
N PRO A 335 -5.45 10.12 8.07
CA PRO A 335 -6.61 9.92 7.22
C PRO A 335 -7.34 11.24 7.03
N LEU A 336 -7.64 11.56 5.78
CA LEU A 336 -8.33 12.80 5.43
C LEU A 336 -9.80 12.70 5.82
N ILE A 337 -10.31 13.78 6.41
CA ILE A 337 -11.69 13.85 6.87
C ILE A 337 -12.56 14.32 5.70
N GLU A 338 -13.58 13.53 5.36
CA GLU A 338 -14.57 13.92 4.36
C GLU A 338 -15.30 15.20 4.79
N LYS A 339 -15.61 16.06 3.82
CA LYS A 339 -16.21 17.37 4.08
C LYS A 339 -17.65 17.20 4.59
N THR A 340 -17.80 17.14 5.90
CA THR A 340 -19.10 17.13 6.60
C THR A 340 -19.49 18.53 7.08
N SER A 341 -18.50 19.39 7.38
CA SER A 341 -18.65 20.83 7.68
C SER A 341 -17.29 21.54 7.58
N SER A 342 -17.28 22.82 7.19
CA SER A 342 -16.04 23.62 7.15
C SER A 342 -15.73 24.19 8.53
N VAL A 343 -14.50 24.01 9.02
CA VAL A 343 -14.01 24.66 10.25
C VAL A 343 -13.67 26.13 9.97
N PHE A 344 -13.26 26.45 8.74
CA PHE A 344 -12.86 27.79 8.34
C PHE A 344 -13.85 28.41 7.35
N SER A 345 -14.07 29.73 7.46
CA SER A 345 -15.04 30.44 6.61
C SER A 345 -14.49 30.81 5.22
N ASP A 346 -13.17 30.84 5.04
CA ASP A 346 -12.48 31.15 3.79
C ASP A 346 -11.91 29.91 3.09
N VAL A 347 -12.43 28.74 3.48
CA VAL A 347 -12.07 27.44 2.90
C VAL A 347 -13.30 26.90 2.15
N ASP A 348 -13.69 27.63 1.11
CA ASP A 348 -14.81 27.26 0.24
C ASP A 348 -14.34 26.37 -0.93
N VAL A 349 -15.16 25.36 -1.23
CA VAL A 349 -14.90 24.27 -2.17
C VAL A 349 -15.14 24.72 -3.61
N THR A 350 -14.12 25.29 -4.24
CA THR A 350 -13.76 25.01 -5.65
C THR A 350 -12.25 25.26 -5.85
N PRO A 351 -11.57 24.46 -6.70
CA PRO A 351 -10.17 24.70 -7.11
C PRO A 351 -9.90 26.08 -7.73
N GLU A 352 -10.93 26.87 -8.03
CA GLU A 352 -10.83 28.21 -8.63
C GLU A 352 -10.24 29.27 -7.69
N GLY A 353 -10.22 29.01 -6.38
CA GLY A 353 -9.59 29.89 -5.38
C GLY A 353 -8.11 29.57 -5.08
N ASN A 354 -7.57 28.48 -5.63
CA ASN A 354 -6.14 28.23 -5.59
C ASN A 354 -5.46 29.13 -6.61
N ASP A 355 -4.49 29.90 -6.14
CA ASP A 355 -3.65 30.73 -7.00
C ASP A 355 -3.02 29.86 -8.11
N GLY A 356 -3.55 29.98 -9.33
CA GLY A 356 -3.04 29.30 -10.50
C GLY A 356 -1.60 29.70 -10.85
N SER A 357 -1.07 30.78 -10.27
CA SER A 357 0.34 31.15 -10.40
C SER A 357 1.27 30.35 -9.48
N TYR A 358 0.74 29.81 -8.37
CA TYR A 358 1.52 29.01 -7.42
C TYR A 358 1.37 27.51 -7.69
N PHE A 359 0.14 27.01 -7.85
CA PHE A 359 -0.13 25.59 -8.12
C PHE A 359 -0.25 25.24 -9.61
N GLY A 360 -0.16 26.24 -10.51
CA GLY A 360 -0.28 26.08 -11.97
C GLY A 360 -1.73 26.21 -12.48
N SER A 361 -1.90 26.65 -13.74
CA SER A 361 -3.23 26.79 -14.39
C SER A 361 -3.86 25.45 -14.77
N ASN A 362 -3.09 24.36 -14.75
CA ASN A 362 -3.57 22.98 -14.98
C ASN A 362 -4.19 22.32 -13.75
N TYR A 363 -4.35 23.07 -12.65
CA TYR A 363 -5.01 22.60 -11.43
C TYR A 363 -6.53 22.41 -11.63
N SER A 364 -7.12 23.04 -12.65
CA SER A 364 -8.51 22.82 -13.05
C SER A 364 -8.69 21.55 -13.88
N SER A 365 -8.88 20.43 -13.17
CA SER A 365 -9.78 19.32 -13.55
C SER A 365 -9.65 18.60 -14.90
N ALA A 366 -8.63 18.81 -15.74
CA ALA A 366 -8.55 18.12 -17.05
C ALA A 366 -7.20 17.48 -17.43
N ASN A 367 -6.06 17.93 -16.89
CA ASN A 367 -4.73 17.54 -17.40
C ASN A 367 -3.80 16.85 -16.39
N GLY A 368 -4.34 16.05 -15.46
CA GLY A 368 -3.59 14.91 -14.92
C GLY A 368 -2.45 15.17 -13.93
N PHE A 369 -2.19 16.40 -13.47
CA PHE A 369 -1.15 16.63 -12.45
C PHE A 369 -1.69 16.56 -11.02
N LYS A 370 -1.23 15.56 -10.27
CA LYS A 370 -1.77 15.11 -8.99
C LYS A 370 -0.95 15.57 -7.80
N ILE A 371 -1.03 16.84 -7.43
CA ILE A 371 -0.42 17.27 -6.16
C ILE A 371 -1.11 16.60 -4.94
N TYR A 372 -2.35 16.14 -5.15
CA TYR A 372 -3.22 15.57 -4.15
C TYR A 372 -3.86 14.31 -4.75
N ASP A 373 -4.02 13.25 -3.95
CA ASP A 373 -4.79 12.05 -4.28
C ASP A 373 -6.04 12.44 -5.09
N GLN A 374 -6.37 11.73 -6.18
CA GLN A 374 -7.47 12.05 -7.11
C GLN A 374 -8.82 12.34 -6.42
N SER A 375 -8.98 11.83 -5.20
CA SER A 375 -10.17 11.97 -4.38
C SER A 375 -10.13 13.15 -3.39
N HIS A 376 -9.00 13.85 -3.27
CA HIS A 376 -8.76 14.81 -2.18
C HIS A 376 -8.34 16.20 -2.65
N THR A 377 -9.15 17.19 -2.31
CA THR A 377 -8.88 18.61 -2.48
C THR A 377 -7.87 19.13 -1.44
N PRO A 378 -7.09 20.18 -1.75
CA PRO A 378 -6.14 20.78 -0.79
C PRO A 378 -6.80 21.22 0.51
N VAL A 379 -8.05 21.66 0.41
CA VAL A 379 -8.84 22.12 1.56
C VAL A 379 -9.11 21.00 2.58
N GLN A 380 -9.17 19.73 2.16
CA GLN A 380 -9.30 18.60 3.09
C GLN A 380 -8.09 18.45 3.99
N TYR A 381 -6.89 18.86 3.55
CA TYR A 381 -5.70 18.84 4.38
C TYR A 381 -5.76 19.89 5.49
N ALA A 382 -6.24 21.10 5.18
CA ALA A 382 -6.46 22.14 6.18
C ALA A 382 -7.53 21.71 7.20
N GLU A 383 -8.67 21.21 6.75
CA GLU A 383 -9.75 20.72 7.62
C GLU A 383 -9.28 19.55 8.52
N THR A 384 -8.56 18.60 7.94
CA THR A 384 -7.95 17.49 8.69
C THR A 384 -6.99 18.04 9.74
N ALA A 385 -6.05 18.90 9.36
CA ALA A 385 -5.09 19.49 10.29
C ALA A 385 -5.77 20.25 11.44
N ALA A 386 -6.87 20.96 11.18
CA ALA A 386 -7.62 21.69 12.20
C ALA A 386 -8.27 20.74 13.20
N ARG A 387 -8.93 19.68 12.70
CA ARG A 387 -9.61 18.67 13.52
C ARG A 387 -8.65 17.80 14.33
N TYR A 388 -7.44 17.60 13.83
CA TYR A 388 -6.33 17.00 14.58
C TYR A 388 -5.62 17.98 15.53
N GLY A 389 -6.04 19.26 15.59
CA GLY A 389 -5.46 20.27 16.47
C GLY A 389 -4.05 20.72 16.07
N ILE A 390 -3.61 20.41 14.85
CA ILE A 390 -2.28 20.75 14.32
C ILE A 390 -2.23 22.23 13.95
N ILE A 391 -3.28 22.73 13.30
CA ILE A 391 -3.43 24.14 12.95
C ILE A 391 -4.62 24.74 13.70
N ALA A 392 -4.55 26.05 13.92
CA ALA A 392 -5.70 26.86 14.31
C ALA A 392 -5.93 27.92 13.24
N GLY A 393 -7.16 28.39 13.10
CA GLY A 393 -7.47 29.56 12.28
C GLY A 393 -7.01 30.85 12.94
N TYR A 394 -7.18 31.96 12.24
CA TYR A 394 -7.08 33.29 12.82
C TYR A 394 -8.34 33.61 13.64
N PRO A 395 -8.28 34.60 14.56
CA PRO A 395 -9.40 34.94 15.45
C PRO A 395 -10.74 35.20 14.74
N GLU A 396 -10.70 35.67 13.50
CA GLU A 396 -11.85 35.92 12.63
C GLU A 396 -12.47 34.65 12.00
N GLY A 397 -11.95 33.46 12.28
CA GLY A 397 -12.47 32.19 11.76
C GLY A 397 -11.92 31.79 10.39
N THR A 398 -10.85 32.42 9.92
CA THR A 398 -10.23 32.16 8.62
C THR A 398 -8.96 31.31 8.73
N PHE A 399 -8.58 30.63 7.65
CA PHE A 399 -7.34 29.86 7.51
C PHE A 399 -6.26 30.62 6.74
N LYS A 400 -6.63 31.46 5.76
CA LYS A 400 -5.76 32.20 4.83
C LYS A 400 -4.78 31.27 4.09
N PRO A 401 -5.28 30.38 3.21
CA PRO A 401 -4.49 29.33 2.57
C PRO A 401 -3.28 29.85 1.78
N ALA A 402 -3.45 30.99 1.08
CA ALA A 402 -2.42 31.59 0.22
C ALA A 402 -1.37 32.43 0.99
N ASN A 403 -1.57 32.70 2.28
CA ASN A 403 -0.63 33.54 3.02
C ASN A 403 0.72 32.84 3.19
N SER A 404 1.79 33.59 2.97
CA SER A 404 3.14 33.16 3.34
C SER A 404 3.22 32.94 4.85
N LEU A 405 3.89 31.88 5.27
CA LEU A 405 4.00 31.51 6.67
C LEU A 405 5.24 32.16 7.30
N THR A 406 5.07 32.83 8.44
CA THR A 406 6.22 33.31 9.22
C THR A 406 6.93 32.14 9.91
N ARG A 407 8.23 32.28 10.22
CA ARG A 407 8.99 31.22 10.92
C ARG A 407 8.40 30.89 12.30
N GLN A 408 7.87 31.88 13.03
CA GLN A 408 7.26 31.63 14.34
C GLN A 408 5.91 30.90 14.25
N GLU A 409 5.09 31.20 13.24
CA GLU A 409 3.85 30.46 13.00
C GLU A 409 4.13 29.01 12.60
N ALA A 410 5.11 28.79 11.72
CA ALA A 410 5.54 27.45 11.33
C ALA A 410 6.03 26.64 12.52
N ALA A 411 6.80 27.25 13.44
CA ALA A 411 7.27 26.59 14.65
C ALA A 411 6.12 26.16 15.58
N VAL A 412 5.05 26.96 15.69
CA VAL A 412 3.86 26.59 16.47
C VAL A 412 3.12 25.42 15.83
N ILE A 413 2.89 25.46 14.52
CA ILE A 413 2.22 24.37 13.80
C ILE A 413 3.05 23.08 13.92
N LEU A 414 4.37 23.18 13.70
CA LEU A 414 5.29 22.03 13.78
C LEU A 414 5.35 21.44 15.20
N ALA A 415 5.35 22.28 16.24
CA ALA A 415 5.35 21.80 17.63
C ALA A 415 4.06 21.03 17.97
N ARG A 416 2.91 21.48 17.45
CA ARG A 416 1.63 20.77 17.59
C ARG A 416 1.62 19.46 16.81
N ALA A 417 2.04 19.48 15.55
CA ALA A 417 2.17 18.29 14.70
C ALA A 417 3.07 17.21 15.32
N ALA A 418 4.16 17.65 15.95
CA ALA A 418 5.11 16.79 16.64
C ALA A 418 4.68 16.42 18.08
N ASN A 419 3.52 16.92 18.54
CA ASN A 419 3.00 16.76 19.90
C ASN A 419 4.08 17.04 20.98
N LEU A 420 4.82 18.15 20.82
CA LEU A 420 5.91 18.48 21.73
C LEU A 420 5.38 18.98 23.06
N LYS A 421 6.06 18.56 24.14
CA LYS A 421 5.82 19.11 25.47
C LYS A 421 6.31 20.56 25.53
N LEU A 422 5.36 21.48 25.64
CA LEU A 422 5.65 22.91 25.77
C LEU A 422 5.96 23.27 27.22
N LEU A 423 6.78 24.30 27.41
CA LEU A 423 6.97 24.91 28.72
C LEU A 423 5.72 25.74 29.05
N SER A 424 5.12 25.51 30.22
CA SER A 424 3.92 26.24 30.65
C SER A 424 4.19 27.70 31.00
N ASP A 425 5.43 28.02 31.36
CA ASP A 425 5.91 29.36 31.65
C ASP A 425 6.50 30.00 30.38
N GLY A 426 5.72 30.89 29.76
CA GLY A 426 6.09 31.58 28.52
C GLY A 426 7.26 32.55 28.69
N ASP A 427 7.37 33.21 29.85
CA ASP A 427 8.44 34.16 30.14
C ASP A 427 9.76 33.43 30.28
N LYS A 428 9.76 32.30 31.01
CA LYS A 428 10.93 31.42 31.07
C LYS A 428 11.31 30.88 29.70
N ALA A 429 10.34 30.53 28.85
CA ALA A 429 10.64 30.08 27.49
C ALA A 429 11.34 31.18 26.69
N LYS A 430 10.88 32.44 26.81
CA LYS A 430 11.49 33.60 26.17
C LYS A 430 12.92 33.86 26.68
N THR A 431 13.15 33.83 27.99
CA THR A 431 14.49 33.96 28.58
C THR A 431 15.45 32.86 28.11
N ASP A 432 14.96 31.62 27.96
CA ASP A 432 15.78 30.54 27.40
C ASP A 432 16.16 30.79 25.93
N LEU A 433 15.23 31.36 25.15
CA LEU A 433 15.47 31.73 23.75
C LEU A 433 16.47 32.90 23.61
N GLU A 434 16.49 33.86 24.52
CA GLU A 434 17.46 34.98 24.53
C GLU A 434 18.91 34.51 24.69
N ARG A 435 19.13 33.32 25.26
CA ARG A 435 20.47 32.70 25.33
C ARG A 435 20.87 31.98 24.04
N ILE A 436 19.92 31.77 23.13
CA ILE A 436 20.09 30.99 21.90
C ILE A 436 20.12 31.90 20.68
N PHE A 437 19.14 32.81 20.57
CA PHE A 437 18.93 33.65 19.40
C PHE A 437 19.18 35.13 19.71
N THR A 438 19.91 35.80 18.84
CA THR A 438 20.24 37.24 18.97
C THR A 438 19.03 38.16 18.87
N ASP A 439 17.97 37.71 18.21
CA ASP A 439 16.72 38.43 17.97
C ASP A 439 15.53 37.85 18.76
N ALA A 440 15.78 37.08 19.82
CA ALA A 440 14.73 36.47 20.64
C ALA A 440 13.74 37.49 21.24
N SER A 441 14.15 38.77 21.37
CA SER A 441 13.28 39.85 21.82
C SER A 441 12.09 40.11 20.89
N ALA A 442 12.24 39.84 19.59
CA ALA A 442 11.19 39.96 18.57
C ALA A 442 10.22 38.77 18.56
N ILE A 443 10.54 37.67 19.26
CA ILE A 443 9.66 36.51 19.35
C ILE A 443 8.41 36.85 20.16
N GLN A 444 7.25 36.59 19.57
CA GLN A 444 5.98 36.82 20.24
C GLN A 444 5.78 35.84 21.41
N PRO A 445 5.20 36.29 22.55
CA PRO A 445 5.03 35.43 23.74
C PRO A 445 4.29 34.12 23.47
N TRP A 446 3.30 34.13 22.58
CA TRP A 446 2.51 32.94 22.21
C TRP A 446 3.32 31.89 21.45
N ALA A 447 4.40 32.29 20.76
CA ALA A 447 5.24 31.40 19.96
C ALA A 447 6.43 30.85 20.76
N ALA A 448 6.88 31.57 21.79
CA ALA A 448 8.11 31.26 22.52
C ALA A 448 8.18 29.81 23.06
N PRO A 449 7.14 29.25 23.73
CA PRO A 449 7.19 27.85 24.19
C PRO A 449 7.37 26.85 23.06
N SER A 450 6.69 27.06 21.92
CA SER A 450 6.74 26.18 20.76
C SER A 450 8.08 26.25 20.03
N ILE A 451 8.63 27.46 19.85
CA ILE A 451 9.96 27.65 19.26
C ILE A 451 11.01 26.96 20.12
N LEU A 452 10.98 27.18 21.44
CA LEU A 452 11.94 26.55 22.34
C LEU A 452 11.85 25.02 22.30
N ALA A 453 10.63 24.47 22.30
CA ALA A 453 10.40 23.04 22.21
C ALA A 453 10.88 22.46 20.88
N ALA A 454 10.53 23.09 19.75
CA ALA A 454 10.93 22.66 18.41
C ALA A 454 12.45 22.73 18.21
N TYR A 455 13.10 23.76 18.76
CA TYR A 455 14.56 23.91 18.74
C TYR A 455 15.24 22.81 19.56
N ARG A 456 14.80 22.57 20.80
CA ARG A 456 15.30 21.47 21.64
C ARG A 456 15.06 20.10 21.00
N ALA A 457 13.97 19.95 20.26
CA ALA A 457 13.65 18.76 19.51
C ALA A 457 14.48 18.60 18.22
N LYS A 458 15.32 19.59 17.87
CA LYS A 458 16.13 19.68 16.65
C LYS A 458 15.32 19.72 15.35
N LEU A 459 14.06 20.14 15.43
CA LEU A 459 13.20 20.28 14.25
C LEU A 459 13.46 21.61 13.53
N ILE A 460 13.78 22.66 14.29
CA ILE A 460 14.17 23.97 13.77
C ILE A 460 15.61 24.30 14.18
N ALA A 461 16.25 25.18 13.42
CA ALA A 461 17.58 25.70 13.70
C ALA A 461 17.60 27.22 13.50
N GLY A 462 18.58 27.89 14.13
CA GLY A 462 18.85 29.30 13.91
C GLY A 462 19.52 29.55 12.58
N LEU A 463 19.33 30.76 12.05
CA LEU A 463 20.01 31.27 10.87
C LEU A 463 21.30 31.95 11.29
N PRO A 464 22.41 31.84 10.55
CA PRO A 464 23.65 32.54 10.87
C PRO A 464 23.45 34.04 11.03
N ASP A 465 24.03 34.62 12.07
CA ASP A 465 23.95 36.05 12.40
C ASP A 465 25.32 36.60 12.82
N GLY A 466 26.30 36.50 11.90
CA GLY A 466 27.69 36.87 12.17
C GLY A 466 28.41 35.91 13.14
N ASN A 467 29.49 36.39 13.78
CA ASN A 467 30.46 35.67 14.61
C ASN A 467 29.92 34.49 15.47
N LYS A 468 29.70 33.32 14.85
CA LYS A 468 29.17 32.09 15.47
C LYS A 468 27.84 32.28 16.23
N LYS A 469 27.12 33.37 15.98
CA LYS A 469 25.80 33.64 16.55
C LYS A 469 24.72 33.22 15.56
N VAL A 470 23.52 33.00 16.09
CA VAL A 470 22.36 32.69 15.28
C VAL A 470 21.17 33.54 15.67
N LYS A 471 20.32 33.84 14.70
CA LYS A 471 19.03 34.50 14.86
C LYS A 471 17.89 33.52 14.53
N PHE A 472 16.68 33.76 15.03
CA PHE A 472 15.51 32.95 14.71
C PHE A 472 14.73 33.49 13.51
N ASP A 473 14.68 34.82 13.35
CA ASP A 473 13.92 35.57 12.36
C ASP A 473 12.40 35.33 12.46
N PRO A 474 11.74 35.70 13.59
CA PRO A 474 10.37 35.28 13.90
C PRO A 474 9.32 35.76 12.89
N ASP A 475 9.45 37.00 12.41
CA ASP A 475 8.51 37.62 11.47
C ASP A 475 8.91 37.40 10.00
N GLY A 476 10.10 36.84 9.76
CA GLY A 476 10.57 36.48 8.43
C GLY A 476 9.73 35.34 7.84
N TYR A 477 9.41 35.45 6.55
CA TYR A 477 8.71 34.40 5.83
C TYR A 477 9.62 33.19 5.61
N LEU A 478 9.04 32.00 5.74
CA LEU A 478 9.73 30.73 5.60
C LEU A 478 9.88 30.39 4.11
N SER A 479 11.11 30.17 3.64
CA SER A 479 11.30 29.62 2.29
C SER A 479 10.85 28.16 2.23
N ARG A 480 10.47 27.68 1.04
CA ARG A 480 10.05 26.29 0.83
C ARG A 480 11.12 25.29 1.25
N ALA A 481 12.39 25.56 0.92
CA ALA A 481 13.52 24.76 1.40
C ALA A 481 13.53 24.63 2.93
N GLN A 482 13.37 25.75 3.64
CA GLN A 482 13.35 25.77 5.12
C GLN A 482 12.14 25.00 5.66
N ALA A 483 10.97 25.19 5.07
CA ALA A 483 9.73 24.55 5.47
C ALA A 483 9.78 23.03 5.29
N ILE A 484 10.20 22.58 4.11
CA ILE A 484 10.32 21.15 3.78
C ILE A 484 11.36 20.49 4.69
N THR A 485 12.47 21.17 4.97
CA THR A 485 13.49 20.66 5.92
C THR A 485 12.92 20.46 7.32
N MET A 486 12.10 21.40 7.81
CA MET A 486 11.48 21.29 9.13
C MET A 486 10.55 20.07 9.22
N VAL A 487 9.75 19.83 8.18
CA VAL A 487 8.87 18.66 8.11
C VAL A 487 9.66 17.37 7.93
N TYR A 488 10.66 17.34 7.04
CA TYR A 488 11.56 16.21 6.86
C TYR A 488 12.16 15.74 8.19
N ARG A 489 12.72 16.66 8.99
CA ARG A 489 13.29 16.33 10.32
C ARG A 489 12.26 15.75 11.28
N LEU A 490 11.00 16.21 11.21
CA LEU A 490 9.92 15.63 11.99
C LEU A 490 9.65 14.18 11.56
N LEU A 491 9.50 13.95 10.26
CA LEU A 491 9.22 12.62 9.71
C LEU A 491 10.37 11.65 9.97
N GLU A 492 11.61 12.09 9.82
CA GLU A 492 12.82 11.30 10.12
C GLU A 492 12.82 10.88 11.60
N LYS A 493 12.57 11.83 12.50
CA LYS A 493 12.50 11.56 13.94
C LYS A 493 11.37 10.60 14.31
N GLN A 494 10.24 10.65 13.59
CA GLN A 494 9.12 9.72 13.76
C GLN A 494 9.29 8.41 12.97
N LYS A 495 10.39 8.24 12.22
CA LYS A 495 10.64 7.10 11.33
C LYS A 495 9.48 6.91 10.34
N LYS A 496 9.04 8.00 9.71
CA LYS A 496 7.99 8.01 8.69
C LYS A 496 8.53 8.21 7.27
N ILE A 497 9.78 8.64 7.14
CA ILE A 497 10.46 8.84 5.86
C ILE A 497 11.73 8.01 5.77
#